data_AF-A0A4Q3RMS3-F1
#
_entry.id   AF-A0A4Q3RMS3-F1
#
_cell.length_a   1.000
_cell.length_b   1.000
_cell.length_c   1.000
_cell.angle_alpha   90.00
_cell.angle_beta   90.00
_cell.angle_gamma   90.00
#
_symmetry.space_group_name_H-M   'P 1'
#
loop_
_entity.id
_entity.type
_entity.pdbx_description
1 polymer ?
#
loop_
_entity_poly.entity_id
_entity_poly.type
_entity_poly.pdbx_seq_one_letter_code
_entity_poly.pdbx_strand_id
1 'polypeptide(L)'
;MIPSIRQQYNREFSEEAYEQYIKDLENVYPGQLDFRVAETPIFVPKEFTQKMLDACEAILDQTMTEEYRQQSERAIPSQLNVPGQNDYPHCIAFDFGICLNEQGGLEPQLIEMQGFPSLFAWEAVLPEIYEKHFPRPEGFSVYLNGYNKDSYIELLKRVI
;
A
#
# COMPACT_ATOMS: atom_id res chain seq x y z
N MET A 1 -3.67 -14.57 5.12
CA MET A 1 -2.80 -14.28 6.29
C MET A 1 -2.05 -15.53 6.72
N ILE A 2 -0.84 -15.37 7.27
CA ILE A 2 -0.03 -16.50 7.76
C ILE A 2 -0.43 -16.80 9.22
N PRO A 3 -1.12 -17.92 9.52
CA PRO A 3 -1.75 -18.14 10.82
C PRO A 3 -0.75 -18.19 11.99
N SER A 4 0.42 -18.78 11.79
CA SER A 4 1.45 -18.89 12.82
C SER A 4 1.97 -17.53 13.28
N ILE A 5 2.26 -16.62 12.33
CA ILE A 5 2.72 -15.26 12.62
C ILE A 5 1.61 -14.48 13.32
N ARG A 6 0.36 -14.57 12.83
CA ARG A 6 -0.79 -13.91 13.46
C ARG A 6 -0.97 -14.38 14.91
N GLN A 7 -0.88 -15.69 15.16
CA GLN A 7 -1.00 -16.24 16.51
C GLN A 7 0.15 -15.78 17.42
N GLN A 8 1.37 -15.65 16.90
CA GLN A 8 2.49 -15.12 17.67
C GLN A 8 2.23 -13.67 18.09
N TYR A 9 1.89 -12.81 17.13
CA TYR A 9 1.59 -11.40 17.40
C TYR A 9 0.44 -11.22 18.39
N ASN A 10 -0.62 -12.01 18.26
CA ASN A 10 -1.74 -11.97 19.20
C ASN A 10 -1.34 -12.37 20.63
N ARG A 11 -0.35 -13.26 20.81
CA ARG A 11 0.15 -13.65 22.13
C ARG A 11 1.10 -12.62 22.74
N GLU A 12 1.85 -11.92 21.90
CA GLU A 12 2.84 -10.91 22.32
C GLU A 12 2.22 -9.51 22.47
N PHE A 13 1.01 -9.32 21.95
CA PHE A 13 0.26 -8.07 22.08
C PHE A 13 -0.05 -7.74 23.56
N SER A 14 0.08 -6.46 23.89
CA SER A 14 -0.39 -5.86 25.14
C SER A 14 -0.93 -4.46 24.86
N GLU A 15 -1.89 -4.00 25.68
CA GLU A 15 -2.44 -2.65 25.58
C GLU A 15 -1.34 -1.61 25.77
N GLU A 16 -0.42 -1.84 26.72
CA GLU A 16 0.69 -0.95 27.01
C GLU A 16 1.64 -0.78 25.80
N ALA A 17 1.94 -1.86 25.07
CA ALA A 17 2.75 -1.78 23.85
C ALA A 17 2.04 -0.98 22.75
N TYR A 18 0.73 -1.15 22.62
CA TYR A 18 -0.06 -0.39 21.66
C TYR A 18 -0.18 1.10 22.01
N GLU A 19 -0.38 1.43 23.28
CA GLU A 19 -0.40 2.82 23.75
C GLU A 19 0.95 3.52 23.49
N GLN A 20 2.06 2.82 23.76
CA GLN A 20 3.39 3.37 23.49
C GLN A 20 3.65 3.50 21.97
N TYR A 21 3.16 2.56 21.17
CA TYR A 21 3.19 2.63 19.71
C TYR A 21 2.43 3.86 19.18
N ILE A 22 1.19 4.09 19.65
CA ILE A 22 0.39 5.25 19.26
C ILE A 22 1.07 6.55 19.72
N LYS A 23 1.61 6.59 20.93
CA LYS A 23 2.34 7.76 21.44
C LYS A 23 3.56 8.10 20.58
N ASP A 24 4.33 7.10 20.17
CA ASP A 24 5.49 7.31 19.29
C ASP A 24 5.06 7.79 17.90
N LEU A 25 3.93 7.29 17.40
CA LEU A 25 3.33 7.71 16.14
C LEU A 25 2.83 9.16 16.19
N GLU A 26 2.13 9.54 17.25
CA GLU A 26 1.70 10.93 17.50
C GLU A 26 2.89 11.89 17.59
N ASN A 27 4.04 11.45 18.12
CA ASN A 27 5.23 12.29 18.21
C ASN A 27 5.86 12.65 16.85
N VAL A 28 5.54 11.91 15.78
CA VAL A 28 5.98 12.28 14.42
C VAL A 28 5.35 13.62 13.99
N TYR A 29 4.06 13.78 14.26
CA TYR A 29 3.33 15.01 13.97
C TYR A 29 2.24 15.24 15.03
N PRO A 30 2.59 15.91 16.14
CA PRO A 30 1.72 16.01 17.32
C PRO A 30 0.34 16.61 17.03
N GLY A 31 -0.70 15.96 17.54
CA GLY A 31 -2.10 16.43 17.46
C GLY A 31 -2.76 16.25 16.10
N GLN A 32 -2.21 15.39 15.24
CA GLN A 32 -2.66 15.25 13.85
C GLN A 32 -2.99 13.80 13.48
N LEU A 33 -2.84 12.86 14.41
CA LEU A 33 -3.33 11.49 14.24
C LEU A 33 -4.85 11.48 14.52
N ASP A 34 -5.65 11.66 13.47
CA ASP A 34 -7.11 11.78 13.53
C ASP A 34 -7.84 10.49 13.12
N PHE A 35 -7.10 9.40 12.89
CA PHE A 35 -7.61 8.09 12.53
C PHE A 35 -7.08 6.98 13.44
N ARG A 36 -7.76 5.83 13.40
CA ARG A 36 -7.34 4.64 14.14
C ARG A 36 -6.28 3.89 13.36
N VAL A 37 -5.27 3.40 14.08
CA VAL A 37 -4.20 2.60 13.51
C VAL A 37 -4.32 1.18 14.04
N ALA A 38 -4.14 0.19 13.18
CA ALA A 38 -4.29 -1.20 13.59
C ALA A 38 -3.28 -1.55 14.69
N GLU A 39 -3.71 -2.40 15.61
CA GLU A 39 -2.91 -2.86 16.74
C GLU A 39 -1.73 -3.73 16.28
N THR A 40 -1.89 -4.41 15.14
CA THR A 40 -0.89 -5.33 14.61
C THR A 40 -0.83 -5.26 13.08
N PRO A 41 0.35 -5.43 12.48
CA PRO A 41 0.50 -5.47 11.03
C PRO A 41 -0.19 -6.70 10.42
N ILE A 42 -0.42 -6.64 9.10
CA ILE A 42 -0.85 -7.79 8.30
C ILE A 42 0.36 -8.42 7.62
N PHE A 43 0.39 -9.75 7.58
CA PHE A 43 1.44 -10.51 6.89
C PHE A 43 0.86 -11.20 5.66
N VAL A 44 1.27 -10.72 4.50
CA VAL A 44 0.82 -11.21 3.20
C VAL A 44 1.79 -12.30 2.71
N PRO A 45 1.32 -13.53 2.41
CA PRO A 45 2.17 -14.57 1.84
C PRO A 45 2.70 -14.18 0.46
N LYS A 46 3.92 -14.61 0.11
CA LYS A 46 4.57 -14.32 -1.19
C LYS A 46 3.68 -14.66 -2.39
N GLU A 47 2.98 -15.79 -2.35
CA GLU A 47 2.07 -16.19 -3.42
C GLU A 47 0.94 -15.17 -3.63
N PHE A 48 0.35 -14.66 -2.55
CA PHE A 48 -0.71 -13.66 -2.63
C PHE A 48 -0.17 -12.29 -3.06
N THR A 49 1.03 -11.91 -2.59
CA THR A 49 1.74 -10.72 -3.10
C THR A 49 1.92 -10.81 -4.61
N GLN A 50 2.38 -11.96 -5.13
CA GLN A 50 2.54 -12.14 -6.57
C GLN A 50 1.21 -12.00 -7.32
N LYS A 51 0.12 -12.57 -6.82
CA LYS A 51 -1.21 -12.39 -7.44
C LYS A 51 -1.63 -10.92 -7.53
N MET A 52 -1.36 -10.12 -6.49
CA MET A 52 -1.65 -8.68 -6.53
C MET A 52 -0.77 -7.96 -7.55
N LEU A 53 0.53 -8.27 -7.60
CA LEU A 53 1.45 -7.67 -8.57
C LEU A 53 1.07 -8.04 -10.01
N ASP A 54 0.78 -9.31 -10.28
CA ASP A 54 0.35 -9.79 -11.59
C ASP A 54 -0.95 -9.11 -12.03
N ALA A 55 -1.89 -8.90 -11.10
CA ALA A 55 -3.12 -8.16 -11.38
C ALA A 55 -2.84 -6.68 -11.72
N CYS A 56 -1.95 -6.01 -10.98
CA CYS A 56 -1.52 -4.65 -11.29
C CYS A 56 -0.90 -4.56 -12.68
N GLU A 57 0.07 -5.42 -13.00
CA GLU A 57 0.74 -5.44 -14.32
C GLU A 57 -0.27 -5.71 -15.45
N ALA A 58 -1.19 -6.67 -15.27
CA ALA A 58 -2.22 -6.97 -16.27
C ALA A 58 -3.18 -5.80 -16.54
N ILE A 59 -3.46 -4.96 -15.52
CA ILE A 59 -4.26 -3.74 -15.68
C ILE A 59 -3.43 -2.64 -16.35
N LEU A 60 -2.17 -2.48 -15.95
CA LEU A 60 -1.27 -1.49 -16.54
C LEU A 60 -1.03 -1.77 -18.03
N ASP A 61 -0.82 -3.03 -18.42
CA ASP A 61 -0.67 -3.44 -19.82
C ASP A 61 -1.86 -3.05 -20.71
N GLN A 62 -3.06 -2.99 -20.13
CA GLN A 62 -4.27 -2.59 -20.85
C GLN A 62 -4.49 -1.06 -20.84
N THR A 63 -4.17 -0.41 -19.72
CA THR A 63 -4.52 1.00 -19.48
C THR A 63 -3.43 1.99 -19.87
N MET A 64 -2.17 1.56 -20.01
CA MET A 64 -1.04 2.41 -20.41
C MET A 64 -0.79 2.42 -21.93
N THR A 65 -1.80 2.06 -22.73
CA THR A 65 -1.71 2.08 -24.19
C THR A 65 -2.21 3.39 -24.77
N GLU A 66 -1.63 3.82 -25.89
CA GLU A 66 -2.10 5.01 -26.62
C GLU A 66 -3.56 4.87 -27.08
N GLU A 67 -3.96 3.65 -27.45
CA GLU A 67 -5.33 3.36 -27.85
C GLU A 67 -6.30 3.52 -26.67
N TYR A 68 -5.96 3.00 -25.49
CA TYR A 68 -6.77 3.22 -24.29
C TYR A 68 -6.88 4.70 -23.95
N ARG A 69 -5.78 5.45 -24.00
CA ARG A 69 -5.77 6.91 -23.76
C ARG A 69 -6.76 7.65 -24.64
N GLN A 70 -6.75 7.38 -25.95
CA GLN A 70 -7.68 8.01 -26.90
C GLN A 70 -9.15 7.61 -26.64
N GLN A 71 -9.39 6.39 -26.16
CA GLN A 71 -10.73 5.94 -25.78
C GLN A 71 -11.20 6.59 -24.48
N SER A 72 -10.33 6.66 -23.46
CA SER A 72 -10.65 7.20 -22.15
C SER A 72 -10.89 8.72 -22.18
N GLU A 73 -10.15 9.46 -23.01
CA GLU A 73 -10.34 10.91 -23.19
C GLU A 73 -11.78 11.27 -23.57
N ARG A 74 -12.46 10.42 -24.35
CA ARG A 74 -13.87 10.65 -24.75
C ARG A 74 -14.84 10.54 -23.58
N ALA A 75 -14.47 9.86 -22.50
CA ALA A 75 -15.28 9.72 -21.29
C ALA A 75 -15.11 10.89 -20.32
N ILE A 76 -14.08 11.73 -20.51
CA ILE A 76 -13.81 12.89 -19.65
C ILE A 76 -14.68 14.07 -20.11
N PRO A 77 -15.55 14.61 -19.24
CA PRO A 77 -16.29 15.84 -19.56
C PRO A 77 -15.33 16.98 -19.90
N SER A 78 -15.62 17.72 -20.98
CA SER A 78 -14.71 18.77 -21.48
C SER A 78 -14.27 19.80 -20.45
N GLN A 79 -15.13 20.11 -19.46
CA GLN A 79 -14.85 21.04 -18.37
C GLN A 79 -13.89 20.50 -17.30
N LEU A 80 -13.59 19.20 -17.31
CA LEU A 80 -12.64 18.54 -16.42
C LEU A 80 -11.27 18.30 -17.09
N ASN A 81 -11.07 18.76 -18.33
CA ASN A 81 -9.78 18.67 -19.00
C ASN A 81 -8.75 19.56 -18.31
N VAL A 82 -7.62 18.98 -17.93
CA VAL A 82 -6.50 19.67 -17.28
C VAL A 82 -5.40 19.92 -18.32
N PRO A 83 -4.95 21.17 -18.52
CA PRO A 83 -3.88 21.46 -19.47
C PRO A 83 -2.54 20.91 -18.98
N GLY A 84 -1.68 20.48 -19.92
CA GLY A 84 -0.32 20.01 -19.60
C GLY A 84 -0.27 18.64 -18.93
N GLN A 85 -1.21 17.75 -19.24
CA GLN A 85 -1.21 16.38 -18.76
C GLN A 85 0.03 15.61 -19.26
N ASN A 86 0.62 14.79 -18.38
CA ASN A 86 1.72 13.90 -18.72
C ASN A 86 1.21 12.65 -19.46
N ASP A 87 2.09 12.00 -20.22
CA ASP A 87 1.75 10.77 -20.95
C ASP A 87 1.49 9.57 -20.02
N TYR A 88 1.98 9.61 -18.78
CA TYR A 88 1.81 8.57 -17.77
C TYR A 88 1.63 9.16 -16.36
N PRO A 89 0.91 8.46 -15.46
CA PRO A 89 0.79 8.90 -14.08
C PRO A 89 2.11 8.68 -13.33
N HIS A 90 2.47 9.64 -12.49
CA HIS A 90 3.63 9.53 -11.60
C HIS A 90 3.39 8.57 -10.42
N CYS A 91 2.13 8.48 -9.97
CA CYS A 91 1.72 7.61 -8.88
C CYS A 91 0.44 6.88 -9.28
N ILE A 92 0.37 5.61 -8.90
CA ILE A 92 -0.85 4.81 -9.00
C ILE A 92 -0.95 3.91 -7.77
N ALA A 93 -2.15 3.83 -7.20
CA ALA A 93 -2.49 2.93 -6.11
C ALA A 93 -3.64 2.02 -6.55
N PHE A 94 -3.56 0.76 -6.12
CA PHE A 94 -4.56 -0.27 -6.40
C PHE A 94 -5.07 -0.83 -5.07
N ASP A 95 -6.37 -0.68 -4.84
CA ASP A 95 -7.02 -1.20 -3.66
C ASP A 95 -7.64 -2.56 -3.98
N PHE A 96 -7.25 -3.59 -3.22
CA PHE A 96 -7.76 -4.94 -3.40
C PHE A 96 -8.52 -5.43 -2.17
N GLY A 97 -9.69 -6.01 -2.42
CA GLY A 97 -10.34 -6.92 -1.49
C GLY A 97 -9.62 -8.27 -1.47
N ILE A 98 -9.50 -8.86 -0.28
CA ILE A 98 -9.01 -10.24 -0.11
C ILE A 98 -10.23 -11.16 -0.08
N CYS A 99 -10.46 -11.88 -1.18
CA CYS A 99 -11.66 -12.71 -1.38
C CYS A 99 -11.32 -14.20 -1.41
N LEU A 100 -12.35 -15.04 -1.23
CA LEU A 100 -12.28 -16.47 -1.45
C LEU A 100 -12.84 -16.78 -2.84
N ASN A 101 -12.06 -17.50 -3.63
CA ASN A 101 -12.51 -18.02 -4.92
C ASN A 101 -13.45 -19.23 -4.73
N GLU A 102 -14.00 -19.75 -5.82
CA GLU A 102 -14.91 -20.91 -5.81
C GLU A 102 -14.31 -22.18 -5.17
N GLN A 103 -12.98 -22.29 -5.16
CA GLN A 103 -12.23 -23.40 -4.58
C GLN A 103 -11.80 -23.13 -3.12
N GLY A 104 -12.17 -21.98 -2.55
CA GLY A 104 -11.80 -21.56 -1.19
C GLY A 104 -10.37 -21.01 -1.06
N GLY A 105 -9.67 -20.77 -2.17
CA GLY A 105 -8.36 -20.12 -2.19
C GLY A 105 -8.47 -18.60 -2.12
N LEU A 106 -7.44 -17.93 -1.57
CA LEU A 106 -7.40 -16.46 -1.54
C LEU A 106 -7.08 -15.88 -2.92
N GLU A 107 -7.86 -14.89 -3.33
CA GLU A 107 -7.63 -14.08 -4.53
C GLU A 107 -7.84 -12.58 -4.27
N PRO A 108 -7.05 -11.70 -4.90
CA PRO A 108 -7.29 -10.27 -4.86
C PRO A 108 -8.44 -9.89 -5.81
N GLN A 109 -9.32 -8.98 -5.40
CA GLN A 109 -10.37 -8.42 -6.22
C GLN A 109 -10.24 -6.90 -6.22
N LEU A 110 -10.08 -6.29 -7.39
CA LEU A 110 -9.89 -4.84 -7.51
C LEU A 110 -11.14 -4.12 -7.01
N ILE A 111 -10.93 -3.18 -6.08
CA ILE A 111 -11.97 -2.29 -5.55
C ILE A 111 -11.87 -0.93 -6.24
N GLU A 112 -10.67 -0.33 -6.24
CA GLU A 112 -10.43 1.02 -6.75
C GLU A 112 -9.02 1.19 -7.31
N MET A 113 -8.88 2.13 -8.25
CA MET A 113 -7.60 2.65 -8.74
C MET A 113 -7.53 4.16 -8.48
N GLN A 114 -6.41 4.63 -7.94
CA GLN A 114 -6.20 6.04 -7.63
C GLN A 114 -4.89 6.54 -8.24
N GLY A 115 -4.91 7.74 -8.82
CA GLY A 115 -3.77 8.33 -9.53
C GLY A 115 -3.10 9.51 -8.81
N PHE A 116 -3.34 9.69 -7.51
CA PHE A 116 -2.82 10.81 -6.73
C PHE A 116 -1.87 10.34 -5.61
N PRO A 117 -0.86 11.15 -5.25
CA PRO A 117 0.21 10.75 -4.34
C PRO A 117 -0.18 10.89 -2.86
N SER A 118 -1.19 10.13 -2.41
CA SER A 118 -1.56 10.06 -0.99
C SER A 118 -0.87 8.89 -0.29
N LEU A 119 -0.54 9.07 1.00
CA LEU A 119 0.00 8.04 1.91
C LEU A 119 1.41 7.49 1.60
N PHE A 120 2.03 7.74 0.44
CA PHE A 120 3.37 7.22 0.14
C PHE A 120 4.45 7.57 1.20
N ALA A 121 4.47 8.80 1.72
CA ALA A 121 5.38 9.14 2.82
C ALA A 121 5.02 8.40 4.13
N TRP A 122 3.73 8.17 4.38
CA TRP A 122 3.24 7.43 5.54
C TRP A 122 3.66 5.96 5.50
N GLU A 123 3.70 5.34 4.31
CA GLU A 123 4.20 3.97 4.11
C GLU A 123 5.68 3.79 4.49
N ALA A 124 6.48 4.86 4.51
CA ALA A 124 7.85 4.82 5.00
C ALA A 124 7.97 5.09 6.51
N VAL A 125 7.07 5.91 7.08
CA VAL A 125 7.07 6.29 8.50
C VAL A 125 6.48 5.20 9.37
N LEU A 126 5.30 4.69 9.01
CA LEU A 126 4.53 3.74 9.82
C LEU A 126 5.32 2.45 10.15
N PRO A 127 6.01 1.81 9.18
CA PRO A 127 6.79 0.59 9.48
C PRO A 127 7.96 0.82 10.43
N GLU A 128 8.61 1.99 10.38
CA GLU A 128 9.70 2.31 11.30
C GLU A 128 9.21 2.31 12.75
N ILE A 129 8.00 2.81 12.98
CA ILE A 129 7.42 2.92 14.31
C ILE A 129 6.85 1.57 14.73
N TYR A 130 6.24 0.81 13.82
CA TYR A 130 5.87 -0.58 14.07
C TYR A 130 7.06 -1.41 14.53
N GLU A 131 8.20 -1.37 13.83
CA GLU A 131 9.35 -2.23 14.17
C GLU A 131 9.93 -1.97 15.57
N LYS A 132 9.67 -0.80 16.19
CA LYS A 132 10.06 -0.49 17.57
C LYS A 132 9.22 -1.21 18.62
N HIS A 133 7.96 -1.51 18.31
CA HIS A 133 6.98 -2.07 19.25
C HIS A 133 6.55 -3.49 18.90
N PHE A 134 6.60 -3.83 17.61
CA PHE A 134 6.13 -5.08 17.03
C PHE A 134 7.15 -5.55 15.97
N PRO A 135 8.16 -6.35 16.36
CA PRO A 135 9.29 -6.68 15.51
C PRO A 135 8.90 -7.46 14.24
N ARG A 136 9.28 -6.95 13.07
CA ARG A 136 9.05 -7.63 11.78
C ARG A 136 9.72 -9.01 11.77
N PRO A 137 9.00 -10.09 11.39
CA PRO A 137 9.61 -11.40 11.23
C PRO A 137 10.66 -11.42 10.11
N GLU A 138 11.67 -12.29 10.25
CA GLU A 138 12.70 -12.45 9.24
C GLU A 138 12.11 -12.84 7.86
N GLY A 139 12.66 -12.28 6.79
CA GLY A 139 12.21 -12.58 5.42
C GLY A 139 10.98 -11.82 4.93
N PHE A 140 10.38 -10.95 5.75
CA PHE A 140 9.31 -10.02 5.33
C PHE A 140 9.89 -8.67 4.96
N SER A 141 9.18 -7.87 4.16
CA SER A 141 9.55 -6.48 3.89
C SER A 141 8.27 -5.72 3.55
N VAL A 142 8.23 -4.44 3.90
CA VAL A 142 7.21 -3.50 3.43
C VAL A 142 7.56 -2.92 2.05
N TYR A 143 8.82 -3.05 1.65
CA TYR A 143 9.33 -2.57 0.36
C TYR A 143 9.30 -3.67 -0.68
N LEU A 144 8.86 -3.32 -1.89
CA LEU A 144 8.83 -4.16 -3.08
C LEU A 144 10.05 -3.86 -3.97
N ASN A 145 10.25 -4.65 -5.03
CA ASN A 145 11.23 -4.40 -6.10
C ASN A 145 12.68 -4.17 -5.63
N GLY A 146 13.06 -4.78 -4.50
CA GLY A 146 14.41 -4.64 -3.93
C GLY A 146 14.70 -3.28 -3.31
N TYR A 147 13.70 -2.40 -3.20
CA TYR A 147 13.84 -1.17 -2.44
C TYR A 147 14.03 -1.43 -0.95
N ASN A 148 14.61 -0.44 -0.31
CA ASN A 148 14.65 -0.27 1.14
C ASN A 148 14.19 1.15 1.46
N LYS A 149 14.16 1.52 2.75
CA LYS A 149 13.73 2.84 3.18
C LYS A 149 14.44 3.98 2.45
N ASP A 150 15.77 3.95 2.41
CA ASP A 150 16.55 5.06 1.86
C ASP A 150 16.32 5.21 0.35
N SER A 151 16.40 4.09 -0.39
CA SER A 151 16.15 4.10 -1.84
C SER A 151 14.70 4.41 -2.20
N TYR A 152 13.73 4.02 -1.37
CA TYR A 152 12.33 4.41 -1.52
C TYR A 152 12.13 5.91 -1.31
N ILE A 153 12.71 6.49 -0.25
CA ILE A 153 12.62 7.93 0.03
C ILE A 153 13.26 8.74 -1.10
N GLU A 154 14.41 8.31 -1.62
CA GLU A 154 15.06 8.98 -2.76
C GLU A 154 14.24 8.87 -4.05
N LEU A 155 13.54 7.75 -4.28
CA LEU A 155 12.58 7.65 -5.36
C LEU A 155 11.40 8.62 -5.14
N LEU A 156 10.84 8.66 -3.93
CA LEU A 156 9.68 9.49 -3.62
C LEU A 156 9.96 10.98 -3.86
N LYS A 157 11.10 11.49 -3.39
CA LYS A 157 11.55 12.89 -3.62
C LYS A 157 11.79 13.25 -5.08
N ARG A 158 12.05 12.26 -5.94
CA ARG A 158 12.22 12.48 -7.38
C ARG A 158 10.89 12.57 -8.11
N VAL A 159 9.87 11.93 -7.57
CA VAL A 159 8.54 11.79 -8.19
C VAL A 159 7.60 12.91 -7.73
N ILE A 160 7.69 13.32 -6.46
CA ILE A 160 6.88 14.37 -5.80
C ILE A 160 7.81 15.46 -5.27
#